data_AF-A0A7S3I7M2-F1
#
_entry.id   AF-A0A7S3I7M2-F1
#
_cell.length_a   1.000
_cell.length_b   1.000
_cell.length_c   1.000
_cell.angle_alpha   90.00
_cell.angle_beta   90.00
_cell.angle_gamma   90.00
#
_symmetry.space_group_name_H-M   'P 1'
#
loop_
_entity.id
_entity.type
_entity.pdbx_description
1 polymer ?
#
loop_
_entity_poly.entity_id
_entity_poly.type
_entity_poly.pdbx_seq_one_letter_code
_entity_poly.pdbx_strand_id
1 'polypeptide(L)'
;FLYWRFDSIRYVLKHKKWPEAIRLAIHWGAFAALVPFRSLFLSIWLSGFITATIVTVTHQSEEIFLGNTLRKYDFVEAQFRSTRDAKCNNWISNILWGGMQWQLEHHLFPTMPRYRYPELSKVLKR
;
A
#
# COMPACT_ATOMS: atom_id res chain seq x y z
N PHE A 1 1.77 -9.92 -4.53
CA PHE A 1 3.15 -9.97 -3.98
C PHE A 1 4.09 -10.94 -4.69
N LEU A 2 3.78 -12.24 -4.80
CA LEU A 2 4.60 -13.17 -5.61
C LEU A 2 4.79 -12.68 -7.05
N TYR A 3 3.71 -12.22 -7.67
CA TYR A 3 3.73 -11.62 -9.01
C TYR A 3 4.74 -10.47 -9.14
N TRP A 4 4.72 -9.48 -8.24
CA TRP A 4 5.65 -8.35 -8.26
C TRP A 4 7.11 -8.75 -8.06
N ARG A 5 7.38 -9.86 -7.36
CA ARG A 5 8.73 -10.40 -7.19
C ARG A 5 9.25 -10.95 -8.53
N PHE A 6 8.41 -11.71 -9.25
CA PHE A 6 8.74 -12.16 -10.59
C PHE A 6 8.91 -11.00 -11.58
N ASP A 7 8.05 -9.99 -11.50
CA ASP A 7 8.17 -8.81 -12.36
C ASP A 7 9.44 -8.01 -12.06
N SER A 8 9.83 -7.88 -10.79
CA SER A 8 11.11 -7.27 -10.41
C SER A 8 12.29 -8.02 -11.04
N ILE A 9 12.31 -9.35 -10.97
CA ILE A 9 13.34 -10.20 -11.59
C ILE A 9 13.34 -10.02 -13.11
N ARG A 10 12.17 -10.13 -13.74
CA ARG A 10 12.02 -9.95 -15.20
C ARG A 10 12.50 -8.57 -15.63
N TYR A 11 12.16 -7.53 -14.87
CA TYR A 11 12.53 -6.16 -15.16
C TYR A 11 14.06 -5.96 -15.13
N VAL A 12 14.72 -6.40 -14.05
CA VAL A 12 16.17 -6.20 -13.91
C VAL A 12 16.96 -6.98 -14.95
N LEU A 13 16.52 -8.19 -15.29
CA LEU A 13 17.14 -9.00 -16.34
C LEU A 13 16.92 -8.38 -17.73
N LYS A 14 15.67 -8.00 -18.06
CA LYS A 14 15.31 -7.41 -19.35
C LYS A 14 16.08 -6.11 -19.62
N HIS A 15 16.22 -5.25 -18.62
CA HIS A 15 16.85 -3.94 -18.77
C HIS A 15 18.33 -3.93 -18.36
N LYS A 16 18.92 -5.10 -18.09
CA LYS A 16 20.34 -5.27 -17.70
C LYS A 16 20.74 -4.36 -16.53
N LYS A 17 19.82 -4.20 -15.56
CA LYS A 17 20.01 -3.41 -14.34
C LYS A 17 20.81 -4.23 -13.33
N TRP A 18 22.09 -4.48 -13.64
CA TRP A 18 22.95 -5.38 -12.85
C TRP A 18 23.16 -4.95 -11.40
N PRO A 19 23.35 -3.65 -11.07
CA PRO A 19 23.44 -3.22 -9.68
C PRO A 19 22.17 -3.53 -8.88
N GLU A 20 21.00 -3.41 -9.48
CA GLU A 20 19.71 -3.75 -8.90
C GLU A 20 19.53 -5.27 -8.79
N ALA A 21 19.98 -6.03 -9.79
CA ALA A 21 19.96 -7.49 -9.76
C ALA A 21 20.83 -8.06 -8.63
N ILE A 22 22.03 -7.51 -8.40
CA ILE A 22 22.91 -7.90 -7.28
C ILE A 22 22.24 -7.58 -5.95
N ARG A 23 21.71 -6.36 -5.78
CA ARG A 23 20.98 -5.97 -4.56
C ARG A 23 19.77 -6.87 -4.30
N LEU A 24 19.04 -7.24 -5.35
CA LEU A 24 17.91 -8.17 -5.29
C LEU A 24 18.39 -9.56 -4.85
N ALA A 25 19.49 -10.08 -5.41
CA ALA A 25 20.07 -11.36 -5.03
C ALA A 25 20.54 -11.38 -3.57
N ILE A 26 21.22 -10.32 -3.11
CA ILE A 26 21.63 -10.16 -1.71
C ILE A 26 20.42 -10.15 -0.78
N HIS A 27 19.40 -9.35 -1.10
CA HIS A 27 18.16 -9.28 -0.32
C HIS A 27 17.52 -10.67 -0.16
N TRP A 28 17.41 -11.43 -1.26
CA TRP A 28 16.81 -12.75 -1.24
C TRP A 28 17.66 -13.82 -0.56
N GLY A 29 18.98 -13.75 -0.74
CA GLY A 29 19.92 -14.62 -0.03
C GLY A 29 19.84 -14.41 1.48
N ALA A 30 19.85 -13.15 1.93
CA ALA A 30 19.67 -12.81 3.34
C ALA A 30 18.30 -13.26 3.87
N PHE A 31 17.22 -13.03 3.12
CA PHE A 31 15.88 -13.45 3.51
C PHE A 31 15.79 -14.98 3.67
N ALA A 32 16.33 -15.76 2.73
CA ALA A 32 16.34 -17.21 2.80
C ALA A 32 17.25 -17.78 3.90
N ALA A 33 18.34 -17.08 4.24
CA ALA A 33 19.24 -17.48 5.33
C ALA A 33 18.64 -17.21 6.71
N LEU A 34 17.90 -16.11 6.86
CA LEU A 34 17.32 -15.69 8.14
C LEU A 34 15.96 -16.32 8.43
N VAL A 35 15.19 -16.69 7.40
CA VAL A 35 13.85 -17.27 7.56
C VAL A 35 13.89 -18.78 7.33
N PRO A 36 13.46 -19.61 8.31
CA PRO A 36 13.42 -21.06 8.14
C PRO A 36 12.66 -21.46 6.88
N PHE A 37 13.22 -22.39 6.10
CA PHE A 37 12.66 -22.81 4.81
C PHE A 37 11.18 -23.22 4.90
N ARG A 38 10.81 -23.94 5.98
CA ARG A 38 9.42 -24.38 6.23
C ARG A 38 8.44 -23.22 6.38
N SER A 39 8.90 -22.07 6.87
CA SER A 39 8.11 -20.87 7.10
C SER A 39 8.22 -19.85 5.96
N LEU A 40 9.15 -20.03 5.03
CA LEU A 40 9.43 -19.09 3.95
C LEU A 40 8.22 -18.95 3.00
N PHE A 41 7.63 -20.06 2.58
CA PHE A 41 6.44 -20.01 1.73
C PHE A 41 5.26 -19.35 2.45
N LEU A 42 4.98 -19.79 3.69
CA LEU A 42 3.86 -19.28 4.48
C LEU A 42 4.01 -17.77 4.75
N SER A 43 5.21 -17.30 5.12
CA SER A 43 5.46 -15.88 5.37
C SER A 43 5.28 -15.02 4.13
N ILE A 44 5.76 -15.46 2.96
CA ILE A 44 5.57 -14.75 1.69
C ILE A 44 4.09 -14.68 1.32
N TRP A 45 3.37 -15.80 1.45
CA TRP A 45 1.97 -15.86 1.10
C TRP A 45 1.12 -15.02 2.05
N LEU A 46 1.30 -15.19 3.36
CA LEU A 46 0.51 -14.49 4.39
C LEU A 46 0.75 -12.99 4.36
N SER A 47 2.00 -12.54 4.26
CA SER A 47 2.31 -11.10 4.09
C SER A 47 1.65 -10.54 2.84
N GLY A 48 1.75 -11.27 1.72
CA GLY A 48 1.15 -10.86 0.47
C GLY A 48 -0.38 -10.79 0.53
N PHE A 49 -1.01 -11.74 1.21
CA PHE A 49 -2.45 -11.77 1.43
C PHE A 49 -2.89 -10.58 2.28
N ILE A 50 -2.26 -10.36 3.44
CA ILE A 50 -2.59 -9.25 4.34
C ILE A 50 -2.46 -7.91 3.61
N THR A 51 -1.34 -7.67 2.92
CA THR A 51 -1.15 -6.39 2.22
C THR A 51 -2.12 -6.23 1.05
N ALA A 52 -2.40 -7.29 0.28
CA ALA A 52 -3.39 -7.22 -0.79
C ALA A 52 -4.77 -6.87 -0.24
N THR A 53 -5.20 -7.51 0.85
CA THR A 53 -6.49 -7.21 1.49
C THR A 53 -6.56 -5.75 1.96
N ILE A 54 -5.53 -5.26 2.67
CA ILE A 54 -5.49 -3.88 3.18
C ILE A 54 -5.58 -2.86 2.04
N VAL A 55 -4.78 -3.04 0.98
CA VAL A 55 -4.76 -2.12 -0.17
C VAL A 55 -6.08 -2.19 -0.94
N THR A 56 -6.58 -3.39 -1.24
CA THR A 56 -7.81 -3.55 -2.02
C THR A 56 -9.02 -2.92 -1.32
N VAL A 57 -9.17 -3.07 0.00
CA VAL A 57 -10.34 -2.51 0.71
C VAL A 57 -10.37 -0.97 0.65
N THR A 58 -9.21 -0.33 0.55
CA THR A 58 -9.04 1.14 0.53
C THR A 58 -8.94 1.75 -0.88
N HIS A 59 -8.89 0.94 -1.94
CA HIS A 59 -8.62 1.38 -3.32
C HIS A 59 -9.54 0.71 -4.38
N GLN A 60 -10.68 0.14 -3.98
CA GLN A 60 -11.55 -0.64 -4.87
C GLN A 60 -13.01 -0.19 -4.88
N SER A 61 -13.40 0.87 -4.18
CA SER A 61 -14.82 1.25 -4.10
C SER A 61 -15.05 2.74 -4.15
N GLU A 62 -14.17 3.44 -4.82
CA GLU A 62 -14.21 4.88 -4.96
C GLU A 62 -14.63 5.28 -6.38
N GLU A 63 -15.05 6.53 -6.56
CA GLU A 63 -15.49 7.03 -7.86
C GLU A 63 -14.32 7.00 -8.86
N ILE A 64 -14.48 6.27 -9.97
CA ILE A 64 -13.51 6.24 -11.07
C ILE A 64 -13.87 7.35 -12.07
N PHE A 65 -13.00 8.35 -12.20
CA PHE A 65 -13.21 9.42 -13.17
C PHE A 65 -12.91 8.94 -14.59
N LEU A 66 -13.90 8.99 -15.48
CA LEU A 66 -13.82 8.54 -16.87
C LEU A 66 -14.57 9.51 -17.79
N GLY A 67 -14.09 9.65 -19.02
CA GLY A 67 -14.71 10.51 -20.04
C GLY A 67 -14.90 11.94 -19.52
N ASN A 68 -16.16 12.37 -19.45
CA ASN A 68 -16.51 13.74 -19.07
C ASN A 68 -16.25 14.08 -17.59
N THR A 69 -15.95 13.10 -16.72
CA THR A 69 -15.66 13.37 -15.30
C THR A 69 -14.17 13.55 -14.99
N LEU A 70 -13.26 13.29 -15.94
CA LEU A 70 -11.80 13.24 -15.71
C LEU A 70 -11.20 14.52 -15.12
N ARG A 71 -11.80 15.68 -15.40
CA ARG A 71 -11.36 17.00 -14.92
C ARG A 71 -12.49 17.83 -14.35
N LYS A 72 -13.57 17.15 -13.93
CA LYS A 72 -14.77 17.82 -13.44
C LYS A 72 -14.59 18.40 -12.04
N TYR A 73 -13.77 17.76 -11.22
CA TYR A 73 -13.57 18.09 -9.81
C TYR A 73 -12.18 18.70 -9.61
N ASP A 74 -12.08 19.65 -8.67
CA ASP A 74 -10.78 20.12 -8.19
C ASP A 74 -10.06 19.01 -7.40
N PHE A 75 -8.80 19.25 -7.05
CA PHE A 75 -7.98 18.25 -6.36
C PHE A 75 -8.60 17.76 -5.05
N VAL A 76 -9.14 18.68 -4.23
CA VAL A 76 -9.67 18.34 -2.91
C VAL A 76 -10.94 17.52 -3.06
N GLU A 77 -11.88 17.98 -3.89
CA GLU A 77 -13.12 17.24 -4.14
C GLU A 77 -12.84 15.87 -4.78
N ALA A 78 -11.87 15.80 -5.69
CA ALA A 78 -11.42 14.54 -6.26
C ALA A 78 -10.95 13.56 -5.17
N GLN A 79 -10.11 14.00 -4.22
CA GLN A 79 -9.66 13.13 -3.13
C GLN A 79 -10.83 12.63 -2.27
N PHE A 80 -11.79 13.49 -1.94
CA PHE A 80 -12.98 13.09 -1.17
C PHE A 80 -13.87 12.06 -1.89
N ARG A 81 -13.87 12.05 -3.23
CA ARG A 81 -14.67 11.14 -4.07
C ARG A 81 -13.95 9.84 -4.41
N SER A 82 -12.64 9.92 -4.62
CA SER A 82 -11.81 8.84 -5.14
C SER A 82 -10.96 8.16 -4.06
N THR A 83 -11.14 8.50 -2.78
CA THR A 83 -10.37 7.92 -1.67
C THR A 83 -11.29 7.37 -0.60
N ARG A 84 -10.90 6.25 0.02
CA ARG A 84 -11.65 5.66 1.14
C ARG A 84 -10.74 5.27 2.30
N ASP A 85 -11.19 5.67 3.49
CA ASP A 85 -10.57 5.30 4.75
C ASP A 85 -11.17 4.02 5.32
N ALA A 86 -10.41 3.35 6.18
CA ALA A 86 -10.87 2.19 6.93
C ALA A 86 -11.18 2.57 8.39
N LYS A 87 -12.42 2.34 8.83
CA LYS A 87 -12.80 2.61 10.23
C LYS A 87 -12.26 1.52 11.15
N CYS A 88 -11.20 1.85 11.90
CA CYS A 88 -10.56 0.97 12.86
C CYS A 88 -10.92 1.39 14.29
N ASN A 89 -11.74 0.60 14.98
CA ASN A 89 -12.27 0.97 16.29
C ASN A 89 -11.52 0.32 17.46
N ASN A 90 -10.45 -0.45 17.21
CA ASN A 90 -9.70 -1.15 18.26
C ASN A 90 -8.19 -1.12 18.01
N TRP A 91 -7.41 -1.41 19.06
CA TRP A 91 -5.95 -1.34 19.00
C TRP A 91 -5.35 -2.34 17.99
N ILE A 92 -5.92 -3.54 17.88
CA ILE A 92 -5.43 -4.60 16.98
C ILE A 92 -5.55 -4.15 15.53
N SER A 93 -6.71 -3.61 15.15
CA SER A 93 -6.91 -3.07 13.80
C SER A 93 -5.96 -1.90 13.54
N ASN A 94 -5.76 -0.98 14.48
CA ASN A 94 -4.80 0.11 14.28
C ASN A 94 -3.37 -0.39 13.99
N ILE A 95 -2.93 -1.46 14.64
CA ILE A 95 -1.64 -2.10 14.33
C ILE A 95 -1.66 -2.77 12.97
N LEU A 96 -2.69 -3.57 12.68
CA LEU A 96 -2.81 -4.32 11.42
C LEU A 96 -2.77 -3.40 10.20
N TRP A 97 -3.46 -2.26 10.27
CA TRP A 97 -3.51 -1.28 9.19
C TRP A 97 -2.24 -0.44 9.11
N GLY A 98 -1.44 -0.32 10.17
CA GLY A 98 -0.12 0.32 10.13
C GLY A 98 -0.14 1.80 9.70
N GLY A 99 -1.27 2.49 9.88
CA GLY A 99 -1.49 3.86 9.41
C GLY A 99 -2.09 3.97 8.01
N MET A 100 -2.28 2.85 7.28
CA MET A 100 -2.93 2.83 5.96
C MET A 100 -4.45 2.95 6.02
N GLN A 101 -5.04 3.08 7.21
CA GLN A 101 -6.48 3.31 7.37
C GLN A 101 -6.90 4.76 7.07
N TRP A 102 -5.95 5.69 6.93
CA TRP A 102 -6.13 7.13 6.76
C TRP A 102 -5.64 7.58 5.37
N GLN A 103 -6.35 7.19 4.32
CA GLN A 103 -5.95 7.47 2.94
C GLN A 103 -6.30 8.90 2.54
N LEU A 104 -7.48 9.39 2.93
CA LEU A 104 -7.91 10.75 2.60
C LEU A 104 -6.95 11.78 3.21
N GLU A 105 -6.58 11.59 4.47
CA GLU A 105 -5.59 12.42 5.15
C GLU A 105 -4.22 12.37 4.45
N HIS A 106 -3.79 11.18 4.03
CA HIS A 106 -2.52 11.00 3.34
C HIS A 106 -2.49 11.69 1.96
N HIS A 107 -3.56 11.58 1.18
CA HIS A 107 -3.62 12.21 -0.13
C HIS A 107 -3.71 13.73 -0.06
N LEU A 108 -4.45 14.27 0.92
CA LEU A 108 -4.54 15.72 1.12
C LEU A 108 -3.26 16.31 1.74
N PHE A 109 -2.61 15.59 2.66
CA PHE A 109 -1.45 16.07 3.41
C PHE A 109 -0.34 15.01 3.49
N PRO A 110 0.33 14.66 2.37
CA PRO A 110 1.26 13.53 2.31
C PRO A 110 2.51 13.70 3.19
N THR A 111 2.84 14.93 3.57
CA THR A 111 3.97 15.26 4.44
C THR A 111 3.62 15.28 5.93
N MET A 112 2.33 15.22 6.28
CA MET A 112 1.89 15.22 7.67
C MET A 112 2.22 13.87 8.32
N PRO A 113 2.75 13.86 9.56
CA PRO A 113 3.06 12.60 10.22
C PRO A 113 1.79 11.84 10.61
N ARG A 114 1.78 10.52 10.37
CA ARG A 114 0.59 9.65 10.49
C ARG A 114 -0.11 9.68 11.85
N TYR A 115 0.62 9.95 12.94
CA TYR A 115 0.02 10.05 14.28
C TYR A 115 -0.92 11.25 14.44
N ARG A 116 -0.89 12.22 13.51
CA ARG A 116 -1.78 13.38 13.48
C ARG A 116 -3.06 13.13 12.67
N TYR A 117 -3.10 12.09 11.85
CA TYR A 117 -4.26 11.76 11.02
C TYR A 117 -5.55 11.55 11.83
N PRO A 118 -5.55 10.91 13.03
CA PRO A 118 -6.77 10.78 13.81
C PRO A 118 -7.41 12.12 14.20
N GLU A 119 -6.61 13.16 14.42
CA GLU A 119 -7.12 14.52 14.72
C GLU A 119 -7.57 15.22 13.44
N LEU A 120 -6.81 15.11 12.35
CA LEU A 120 -7.21 15.66 11.06
C LEU A 120 -8.52 15.03 10.57
N SER A 121 -8.69 13.73 10.76
CA SER A 121 -9.91 13.02 10.39
C SER A 121 -11.15 13.60 11.06
N LYS A 122 -11.05 14.07 12.31
CA LYS A 122 -12.19 14.73 12.99
C LYS A 122 -12.60 16.04 12.31
N VAL A 123 -11.68 16.71 11.65
CA VAL A 123 -11.92 17.95 10.89
C VAL A 123 -12.46 17.64 9.49
N LEU A 124 -11.97 16.57 8.86
CA LEU A 124 -12.38 16.17 7.50
C LEU A 124 -13.70 15.39 7.47
N LYS A 125 -14.10 14.78 8.60
CA LYS A 125 -15.32 13.98 8.71
C LYS A 125 -16.56 14.82 8.39
N ARG A 126 -17.37 14.29 7.47
CA ARG A 126 -18.79 14.61 7.33
C ARG A 126 -19.59 14.06 8.50
#